data_AF-A0A9N9UNX4-F1
#
_entry.id   AF-A0A9N9UNX4-F1
#
_cell.length_a   1.000
_cell.length_b   1.000
_cell.length_c   1.000
_cell.angle_alpha   90.00
_cell.angle_beta   90.00
_cell.angle_gamma   90.00
#
_symmetry.space_group_name_H-M   'P 1'
#
loop_
_entity.id
_entity.type
_entity.pdbx_description
1 polymer ?
#
loop_
_entity_poly.entity_id
_entity_poly.type
_entity_poly.pdbx_seq_one_letter_code
_entity_poly.pdbx_strand_id
1 'polypeptide(L)'
;MGSNSLELPWEALAANLEWRAESPCTFQSTNYHFQFKPDQNESLRNFINTMATTIRGCADRERLKYPDHYDVPGADDTIIDMTVARKMAPLIHKLRADSYYWKPEVVPDSASCQHRRDDCPGMLPLEERKMSAFLRVFDNDQTSDTSCPFRRAANKRVIFNLEVFKALVICGEMDALLRICSHPDVQFSSWLDGPFSCHCDDDDECGSDHEYEWASIANHALWSFITLNSMSWLKRASTTGLGHRNDLNDYRDTEAYQEMVFERTRWRCFPLVQYQHRFFFGITDQQFHEWGGFRDERKWKRALDLWQIDYLRYRPLLGYGSYDDFLDCQGEAERLPDNVHHTATEISQTRSYLATHTPLPNELIDRILEEGEYDTPKRLLQVPHDPLHPANRKELHEYLGECWALLVRSEILIRALNSRRTANTRAEGVPSEHLGEDTGPEIETNIANIDWKTEIGEVIQKLFGCTCCLEKLKNGEDIGFMNSKVNTNADMCSDFLA
;
A
#
# COMPACT_ATOMS: atom_id res chain seq x y z
N MET A 1 -15.25 -12.32 -8.61
CA MET A 1 -14.99 -11.07 -9.35
C MET A 1 -15.91 -10.02 -8.75
N GLY A 2 -15.33 -8.90 -8.29
CA GLY A 2 -16.03 -7.70 -7.81
C GLY A 2 -17.16 -7.31 -8.76
N SER A 3 -18.28 -6.77 -8.28
CA SER A 3 -19.28 -6.16 -9.18
C SER A 3 -18.64 -5.13 -10.11
N ASN A 4 -17.61 -4.41 -9.62
CA ASN A 4 -16.88 -3.39 -10.37
C ASN A 4 -15.68 -3.93 -11.16
N SER A 5 -15.17 -5.13 -10.82
CA SER A 5 -14.06 -5.75 -11.57
C SER A 5 -14.53 -6.36 -12.90
N LEU A 6 -15.84 -6.50 -13.10
CA LEU A 6 -16.46 -7.03 -14.31
C LEU A 6 -16.63 -5.99 -15.42
N GLU A 7 -16.51 -4.69 -15.11
CA GLU A 7 -16.70 -3.60 -16.08
C GLU A 7 -15.40 -3.13 -16.75
N LEU A 8 -14.24 -3.48 -16.18
CA LEU A 8 -12.95 -3.09 -16.75
C LEU A 8 -12.50 -4.09 -17.85
N PRO A 9 -11.85 -3.61 -18.93
CA PRO A 9 -11.47 -4.45 -20.06
C PRO A 9 -10.18 -5.24 -19.76
N TRP A 10 -10.18 -6.06 -18.71
CA TRP A 10 -9.04 -6.88 -18.30
C TRP A 10 -8.58 -7.85 -19.38
N GLU A 11 -9.50 -8.34 -20.22
CA GLU A 11 -9.17 -9.15 -21.38
C GLU A 11 -8.22 -8.39 -22.33
N ALA A 12 -8.45 -7.10 -22.53
CA ALA A 12 -7.59 -6.25 -23.36
C ALA A 12 -6.19 -6.10 -22.75
N LEU A 13 -6.07 -5.97 -21.42
CA LEU A 13 -4.75 -5.96 -20.76
C LEU A 13 -4.05 -7.33 -20.90
N ALA A 14 -4.75 -8.41 -20.55
CA ALA A 14 -4.20 -9.77 -20.57
C ALA A 14 -3.79 -10.21 -21.99
N ALA A 15 -4.54 -9.84 -23.03
CA ALA A 15 -4.22 -10.15 -24.42
C ALA A 15 -2.91 -9.53 -24.92
N ASN A 16 -2.37 -8.54 -24.20
CA ASN A 16 -1.09 -7.89 -24.52
C ASN A 16 0.09 -8.49 -23.74
N LEU A 17 -0.15 -9.45 -22.85
CA LEU A 17 0.86 -10.04 -21.98
C LEU A 17 1.15 -11.48 -22.38
N GLU A 18 2.41 -11.89 -22.28
CA GLU A 18 2.89 -13.25 -22.54
C GLU A 18 3.77 -13.69 -21.37
N TRP A 19 3.53 -14.90 -20.86
CA TRP A 19 4.36 -15.48 -19.80
C TRP A 19 5.71 -15.95 -20.35
N ARG A 20 6.80 -15.67 -19.64
CA ARG A 20 8.15 -16.17 -19.94
C ARG A 20 8.83 -16.65 -18.66
N ALA A 21 9.37 -17.87 -18.70
CA ALA A 21 10.10 -18.47 -17.59
C ALA A 21 11.44 -17.78 -17.33
N GLU A 22 12.14 -17.46 -18.42
CA GLU A 22 13.49 -16.91 -18.40
C GLU A 22 13.57 -15.87 -19.49
N SER A 23 13.52 -14.61 -19.11
CA SER A 23 13.72 -13.52 -20.05
C SER A 23 15.14 -12.97 -19.93
N PRO A 24 15.94 -12.91 -21.02
CA PRO A 24 17.28 -12.32 -20.99
C PRO A 24 17.28 -10.88 -20.47
N CYS A 25 16.13 -10.22 -20.55
CA CYS A 25 16.01 -8.81 -20.26
C CYS A 25 15.52 -8.46 -18.84
N THR A 26 15.10 -9.46 -18.08
CA THR A 26 14.85 -9.35 -16.64
C THR A 26 15.80 -10.28 -15.88
N PHE A 27 17.02 -10.44 -16.42
CA PHE A 27 18.08 -11.25 -15.82
C PHE A 27 17.65 -12.68 -15.49
N GLN A 28 16.83 -13.29 -16.35
CA GLN A 28 16.27 -14.65 -16.19
C GLN A 28 15.13 -14.78 -15.15
N SER A 29 14.55 -13.68 -14.65
CA SER A 29 13.32 -13.79 -13.85
C SER A 29 12.14 -14.31 -14.67
N THR A 30 11.28 -15.09 -14.02
CA THR A 30 9.97 -15.49 -14.54
C THR A 30 9.01 -14.30 -14.42
N ASN A 31 8.40 -13.87 -15.52
CA ASN A 31 7.39 -12.81 -15.50
C ASN A 31 6.46 -12.83 -16.73
N TYR A 32 5.45 -11.95 -16.74
CA TYR A 32 4.68 -11.60 -17.93
C TYR A 32 5.30 -10.38 -18.63
N HIS A 33 5.39 -10.44 -19.95
CA HIS A 33 5.95 -9.38 -20.78
C HIS A 33 4.99 -8.93 -21.86
N PHE A 34 5.13 -7.68 -22.29
CA PHE A 34 4.42 -7.16 -23.44
C PHE A 34 4.79 -7.88 -24.74
N GLN A 35 3.78 -8.15 -25.58
CA GLN A 35 3.94 -8.85 -26.86
C GLN A 35 4.35 -7.93 -28.03
N PHE A 36 4.19 -6.61 -27.90
CA PHE A 36 4.47 -5.59 -28.92
C PHE A 36 3.66 -5.77 -30.21
N LYS A 37 2.36 -6.04 -30.06
CA LYS A 37 1.43 -6.09 -31.20
C LYS A 37 1.22 -4.68 -31.78
N PRO A 38 0.88 -4.55 -33.08
CA PRO A 38 0.67 -3.25 -33.72
C PRO A 38 -0.35 -2.34 -33.01
N ASP A 39 -1.37 -2.92 -32.38
CA ASP A 39 -2.47 -2.25 -31.68
C ASP A 39 -2.30 -2.22 -30.15
N GLN A 40 -1.20 -2.76 -29.61
CA GLN A 40 -0.98 -2.89 -28.17
C GLN A 40 -1.05 -1.55 -27.44
N ASN A 41 -0.40 -0.52 -27.99
CA ASN A 41 -0.37 0.81 -27.37
C ASN A 41 -1.77 1.42 -27.24
N GLU A 42 -2.59 1.26 -28.27
CA GLU A 42 -3.98 1.74 -28.27
C GLU A 42 -4.83 0.96 -27.26
N SER A 43 -4.69 -0.37 -27.25
CA SER A 43 -5.38 -1.25 -26.30
C SER A 43 -5.04 -0.91 -24.83
N LEU A 44 -3.75 -0.71 -24.51
CA LEU A 44 -3.31 -0.33 -23.17
C LEU A 44 -3.81 1.06 -22.78
N ARG A 45 -3.73 2.03 -23.68
CA ARG A 45 -4.27 3.39 -23.45
C ARG A 45 -5.77 3.35 -23.19
N ASN A 46 -6.51 2.53 -23.93
CA ASN A 46 -7.95 2.34 -23.72
C ASN A 46 -8.26 1.74 -22.34
N PHE A 47 -7.50 0.70 -21.93
CA PHE A 47 -7.63 0.13 -20.58
C PHE A 47 -7.40 1.18 -19.48
N ILE A 48 -6.29 1.92 -19.56
CA ILE A 48 -5.91 2.96 -18.60
C ILE A 48 -7.00 4.04 -18.53
N ASN A 49 -7.44 4.56 -19.68
CA ASN A 49 -8.49 5.57 -19.75
C ASN A 49 -9.82 5.08 -19.16
N THR A 50 -10.19 3.83 -19.44
CA THR A 50 -11.43 3.24 -18.94
C THR A 50 -11.37 3.10 -17.42
N MET A 51 -10.28 2.57 -16.88
CA MET A 51 -10.12 2.41 -15.43
C MET A 51 -10.10 3.76 -14.70
N ALA A 52 -9.32 4.74 -15.18
CA ALA A 52 -9.29 6.09 -14.61
C ALA A 52 -10.68 6.74 -14.61
N THR A 53 -11.42 6.65 -15.73
CA THR A 53 -12.79 7.17 -15.83
C THR A 53 -13.75 6.44 -14.89
N THR A 54 -13.57 5.13 -14.72
CA THR A 54 -14.42 4.31 -13.84
C THR A 54 -14.20 4.67 -12.37
N ILE A 55 -12.95 4.89 -11.94
CA ILE A 55 -12.63 5.37 -10.58
C ILE A 55 -13.32 6.71 -10.33
N ARG A 56 -13.17 7.66 -11.26
CA ARG A 56 -13.80 9.00 -11.19
C ARG A 56 -15.32 8.91 -11.10
N GLY A 57 -15.95 8.13 -11.99
CA GLY A 57 -17.40 7.96 -11.97
C GLY A 57 -17.93 7.26 -10.72
N CYS A 58 -17.17 6.32 -10.15
CA CYS A 58 -17.49 5.72 -8.85
C CYS A 58 -17.38 6.75 -7.72
N ALA A 59 -16.31 7.56 -7.72
CA ALA A 59 -16.10 8.61 -6.74
C ALA A 59 -17.21 9.67 -6.79
N ASP A 60 -17.65 10.06 -7.98
CA ASP A 60 -18.80 10.97 -8.14
C ASP A 60 -20.05 10.42 -7.48
N ARG A 61 -20.39 9.15 -7.77
CA ARG A 61 -21.57 8.50 -7.18
C ARG A 61 -21.45 8.34 -5.67
N GLU A 62 -20.27 7.99 -5.18
CA GLU A 62 -20.01 7.81 -3.76
C GLU A 62 -20.07 9.15 -3.01
N ARG A 63 -19.57 10.23 -3.62
CA ARG A 63 -19.58 11.58 -3.05
C ARG A 63 -20.99 12.11 -2.78
N LEU A 64 -21.99 11.68 -3.55
CA LEU A 64 -23.41 12.07 -3.38
C LEU A 64 -24.02 11.56 -2.07
N LYS A 65 -23.39 10.62 -1.37
CA LYS A 65 -23.85 10.15 -0.06
C LYS A 65 -23.60 11.16 1.07
N TYR A 66 -22.75 12.16 0.81
CA TYR A 66 -22.28 13.12 1.81
C TYR A 66 -22.74 14.54 1.44
N PRO A 67 -22.94 15.45 2.41
CA PRO A 67 -23.23 16.86 2.16
C PRO A 67 -22.29 17.48 1.13
N ASP A 68 -22.80 18.28 0.20
CA ASP A 68 -21.97 18.96 -0.81
C ASP A 68 -20.95 19.90 -0.18
N HIS A 69 -21.33 20.52 0.94
CA HIS A 69 -20.51 21.46 1.70
C HIS A 69 -20.55 21.11 3.19
N TYR A 70 -19.41 21.32 3.84
CA TYR A 70 -19.25 21.20 5.28
C TYR A 70 -18.85 22.54 5.85
N ASP A 71 -19.46 22.92 6.97
CA ASP A 71 -19.02 24.08 7.74
C ASP A 71 -17.58 23.85 8.24
N VAL A 72 -16.83 24.93 8.40
CA VAL A 72 -15.48 24.88 8.96
C VAL A 72 -15.58 24.56 10.45
N PRO A 73 -15.08 23.40 10.92
CA PRO A 73 -15.14 23.06 12.33
C PRO A 73 -14.25 23.98 13.18
N GLY A 74 -14.66 24.27 14.41
CA GLY A 74 -13.78 24.90 15.40
C GLY A 74 -12.68 23.95 15.87
N ALA A 75 -11.57 24.50 16.38
CA ALA A 75 -10.44 23.70 16.87
C ALA A 75 -10.82 22.67 17.96
N ASP A 76 -11.80 23.00 18.80
CA ASP A 76 -12.29 22.12 19.87
C ASP A 76 -13.39 21.16 19.43
N ASP A 77 -13.86 21.25 18.18
CA ASP A 77 -14.91 20.37 17.68
C ASP A 77 -14.42 18.93 17.61
N THR A 78 -15.25 18.02 18.10
CA THR A 78 -15.00 16.58 17.97
C THR A 78 -15.34 16.14 16.55
N ILE A 79 -14.32 15.74 15.80
CA ILE A 79 -14.45 15.27 14.42
C ILE A 79 -14.65 13.76 14.39
N ILE A 80 -13.93 13.05 15.26
CA ILE A 80 -14.05 11.60 15.41
C ILE A 80 -14.95 11.34 16.62
N ASP A 81 -16.17 10.86 16.40
CA ASP A 81 -17.07 10.50 17.50
C ASP A 81 -16.67 9.16 18.15
N MET A 82 -17.41 8.74 19.20
CA MET A 82 -17.08 7.51 19.92
C MET A 82 -17.35 6.25 19.09
N THR A 83 -18.31 6.30 18.19
CA THR A 83 -18.65 5.19 17.29
C THR A 83 -17.50 4.97 16.30
N VAL A 84 -17.02 6.05 15.69
CA VAL A 84 -15.86 6.02 14.78
C VAL A 84 -14.60 5.58 15.53
N ALA A 85 -14.34 6.15 16.71
CA ALA A 85 -13.17 5.78 17.52
C ALA A 85 -13.15 4.29 17.89
N ARG A 86 -14.31 3.69 18.19
CA ARG A 86 -14.42 2.24 18.44
C ARG A 86 -14.13 1.40 17.19
N LYS A 87 -14.61 1.84 16.03
CA LYS A 87 -14.35 1.15 14.76
C LYS A 87 -12.87 1.14 14.40
N MET A 88 -12.16 2.23 14.68
CA MET A 88 -10.72 2.36 14.43
C MET A 88 -9.85 1.67 15.49
N ALA A 89 -10.40 1.36 16.67
CA ALA A 89 -9.63 0.89 17.82
C ALA A 89 -8.72 -0.32 17.52
N PRO A 90 -9.14 -1.35 16.74
CA PRO A 90 -8.25 -2.46 16.41
C PRO A 90 -7.00 -2.03 15.62
N LEU A 91 -7.15 -1.11 14.66
CA LEU A 91 -6.03 -0.59 13.87
C LEU A 91 -5.09 0.27 14.71
N ILE A 92 -5.65 1.13 15.57
CA ILE A 92 -4.87 1.98 16.46
C ILE A 92 -4.16 1.15 17.54
N HIS A 93 -4.81 0.12 18.05
CA HIS A 93 -4.19 -0.83 18.98
C HIS A 93 -2.99 -1.51 18.34
N LYS A 94 -3.17 -2.08 17.14
CA LYS A 94 -2.08 -2.74 16.41
C LYS A 94 -0.93 -1.77 16.09
N LEU A 95 -1.26 -0.56 15.61
CA LEU A 95 -0.28 0.50 15.34
C LEU A 95 0.60 0.80 16.56
N ARG A 96 -0.01 0.88 17.75
CA ARG A 96 0.70 1.15 19.00
C ARG A 96 1.54 -0.03 19.49
N ALA A 97 1.07 -1.25 19.25
CA ALA A 97 1.79 -2.47 19.63
C ALA A 97 3.03 -2.69 18.76
N ASP A 98 2.92 -2.45 17.45
CA ASP A 98 3.99 -2.78 16.49
C ASP A 98 5.05 -1.69 16.34
N SER A 99 4.69 -0.43 16.60
CA SER A 99 5.60 0.68 16.29
C SER A 99 6.56 0.97 17.43
N TYR A 100 7.84 0.87 17.11
CA TYR A 100 8.93 1.37 17.93
C TYR A 100 8.78 2.87 18.29
N TYR A 101 8.09 3.65 17.46
CA TYR A 101 7.88 5.10 17.63
C TYR A 101 6.75 5.46 18.62
N TRP A 102 5.78 4.57 18.83
CA TRP A 102 4.55 4.86 19.57
C TRP A 102 4.55 4.32 21.01
N LYS A 103 5.73 4.10 21.60
CA LYS A 103 5.86 3.73 23.02
C LYS A 103 5.07 4.71 23.92
N PRO A 104 4.53 4.25 25.07
CA PRO A 104 3.56 4.99 25.91
C PRO A 104 4.01 6.38 26.38
N GLU A 105 5.31 6.67 26.32
CA GLU A 105 5.91 7.95 26.70
C GLU A 105 5.48 9.13 25.80
N VAL A 106 5.00 8.84 24.58
CA VAL A 106 4.72 9.86 23.53
C VAL A 106 3.23 10.21 23.42
N VAL A 107 2.34 9.27 23.68
CA VAL A 107 0.89 9.47 23.63
C VAL A 107 0.36 9.16 25.02
N PRO A 108 -0.11 10.17 25.78
CA PRO A 108 -0.59 9.94 27.14
C PRO A 108 -1.65 8.86 27.15
N ASP A 109 -1.40 7.81 27.93
CA ASP A 109 -2.45 6.87 28.26
C ASP A 109 -3.59 7.66 28.90
N SER A 110 -4.79 7.44 28.37
CA SER A 110 -5.95 8.31 28.49
C SER A 110 -6.22 8.84 29.91
N ALA A 111 -5.69 10.03 30.25
CA ALA A 111 -6.06 10.73 31.48
C ALA A 111 -7.53 11.24 31.47
N SER A 112 -8.25 11.07 30.36
CA SER A 112 -9.65 11.48 30.18
C SER A 112 -10.62 10.33 29.83
N CYS A 113 -10.17 9.07 29.85
CA CYS A 113 -11.10 7.95 29.75
C CYS A 113 -11.81 7.77 31.10
N GLN A 114 -13.13 8.01 31.17
CA GLN A 114 -13.92 7.75 32.39
C GLN A 114 -14.10 6.23 32.67
N HIS A 115 -13.34 5.34 32.04
CA HIS A 115 -13.33 3.90 32.34
C HIS A 115 -12.20 3.56 33.33
N ARG A 116 -12.44 2.59 34.22
CA ARG A 116 -11.45 2.17 35.22
C ARG A 116 -10.19 1.62 34.54
N ARG A 117 -9.06 2.12 35.04
CA ARG A 117 -7.62 1.98 34.76
C ARG A 117 -7.00 0.72 34.14
N ASP A 118 -7.73 -0.35 33.79
CA ASP A 118 -7.12 -1.56 33.18
C ASP A 118 -7.78 -2.01 31.84
N ASP A 119 -8.89 -1.40 31.39
CA ASP A 119 -9.77 -1.98 30.34
C ASP A 119 -9.97 -1.15 29.04
N CYS A 120 -9.05 -0.28 28.61
CA CYS A 120 -9.19 0.33 27.27
C CYS A 120 -7.92 0.48 26.41
N PRO A 121 -7.11 -0.59 26.26
CA PRO A 121 -6.05 -0.60 25.27
C PRO A 121 -6.64 -0.42 23.86
N GLY A 122 -6.19 0.61 23.13
CA GLY A 122 -6.51 0.79 21.71
C GLY A 122 -7.49 1.92 21.36
N MET A 123 -8.16 2.56 22.32
CA MET A 123 -9.04 3.68 21.98
C MET A 123 -8.24 4.96 21.68
N LEU A 124 -8.72 5.73 20.69
CA LEU A 124 -8.16 7.03 20.33
C LEU A 124 -8.50 8.08 21.42
N PRO A 125 -7.50 8.77 22.03
CA PRO A 125 -7.75 9.78 23.06
C PRO A 125 -8.59 10.95 22.54
N LEU A 126 -9.38 11.58 23.42
CA LEU A 126 -10.25 12.70 23.04
C LEU A 126 -9.50 13.84 22.33
N GLU A 127 -8.30 14.17 22.79
CA GLU A 127 -7.48 15.23 22.17
C GLU A 127 -6.99 14.88 20.76
N GLU A 128 -6.91 13.59 20.42
CA GLU A 128 -6.57 13.10 19.08
C GLU A 128 -7.82 12.91 18.20
N ARG A 129 -9.01 13.21 18.73
CA ARG A 129 -10.30 13.13 18.04
C ARG A 129 -10.85 14.51 17.64
N LYS A 130 -10.26 15.57 18.18
CA LYS A 130 -10.66 16.96 17.93
C LYS A 130 -10.02 17.50 16.66
N MET A 131 -10.63 18.55 16.10
CA MET A 131 -10.10 19.23 14.92
C MET A 131 -8.68 19.76 15.15
N SER A 132 -8.38 20.29 16.34
CA SER A 132 -7.05 20.79 16.73
C SER A 132 -5.93 19.77 16.58
N ALA A 133 -6.23 18.47 16.58
CA ALA A 133 -5.26 17.42 16.32
C ALA A 133 -4.76 17.44 14.88
N PHE A 134 -5.65 17.74 13.94
CA PHE A 134 -5.37 17.84 12.51
C PHE A 134 -4.85 19.22 12.08
N LEU A 135 -4.86 20.21 12.98
CA LEU A 135 -4.30 21.55 12.76
C LEU A 135 -2.84 21.67 13.20
N ARG A 136 -2.24 20.60 13.72
CA ARG A 136 -0.85 20.63 14.19
C ARG A 136 0.08 20.78 12.98
N VAL A 137 1.00 21.72 13.11
CA VAL A 137 2.02 22.00 12.10
C VAL A 137 3.24 21.15 12.38
N PHE A 138 3.78 20.52 11.34
CA PHE A 138 5.05 19.81 11.44
C PHE A 138 6.20 20.82 11.50
N ASP A 139 7.04 20.68 12.51
CA ASP A 139 8.22 21.51 12.69
C ASP A 139 9.39 20.94 11.88
N ASN A 140 9.69 21.60 10.76
CA ASN A 140 10.80 21.28 9.86
C ASN A 140 12.10 22.02 10.24
N ASP A 141 12.16 22.76 11.35
CA ASP A 141 13.35 23.54 11.68
C ASP A 141 14.58 22.63 11.81
N GLN A 142 15.54 22.71 10.88
CA GLN A 142 16.74 21.87 10.86
C GLN A 142 17.84 22.36 11.81
N THR A 143 17.62 23.44 12.55
CA THR A 143 18.67 24.10 13.35
C THR A 143 18.96 23.45 14.71
N SER A 144 18.20 22.43 15.11
CA SER A 144 18.41 21.72 16.39
C SER A 144 19.42 20.56 16.28
N ASP A 145 20.26 20.37 17.29
CA ASP A 145 21.22 19.24 17.47
C ASP A 145 20.60 17.82 17.50
N THR A 146 19.28 17.68 17.37
CA THR A 146 18.64 16.37 17.15
C THR A 146 18.56 16.07 15.66
N SER A 147 19.39 15.13 15.19
CA SER A 147 19.59 14.74 13.78
C SER A 147 18.36 14.24 13.03
N CYS A 148 17.20 14.07 13.69
CA CYS A 148 15.99 13.52 13.08
C CYS A 148 14.72 14.27 13.53
N PRO A 149 14.02 15.00 12.63
CA PRO A 149 12.76 15.69 12.93
C PRO A 149 11.66 14.77 13.47
N PHE A 150 11.67 13.48 13.09
CA PHE A 150 10.70 12.48 13.57
C PHE A 150 10.85 12.15 15.06
N ARG A 151 12.03 12.37 15.64
CA ARG A 151 12.28 12.10 17.06
C ARG A 151 11.72 13.20 17.97
N ARG A 152 11.36 14.38 17.44
CA ARG A 152 10.78 15.48 18.23
C ARG A 152 9.36 15.16 18.70
N ALA A 153 9.08 15.41 19.98
CA ALA A 153 7.77 15.14 20.59
C ALA A 153 6.60 15.85 19.86
N ALA A 154 6.82 17.09 19.39
CA ALA A 154 5.82 17.84 18.64
C ALA A 154 5.47 17.16 17.30
N ASN A 155 6.47 16.70 16.56
CA ASN A 155 6.28 16.04 15.27
C ASN A 155 5.68 14.64 15.41
N LYS A 156 6.03 13.88 16.45
CA LYS A 156 5.40 12.59 16.76
C LYS A 156 3.87 12.72 16.85
N ARG A 157 3.37 13.80 17.45
CA ARG A 157 1.92 14.06 17.55
C ARG A 157 1.28 14.41 16.20
N VAL A 158 2.00 15.03 15.28
CA VAL A 158 1.53 15.29 13.91
C VAL A 158 1.45 13.97 13.14
N ILE A 159 2.53 13.19 13.15
CA ILE A 159 2.64 11.90 12.46
C ILE A 159 1.59 10.91 12.97
N PHE A 160 1.31 10.90 14.28
CA PHE A 160 0.25 10.06 14.85
C PHE A 160 -1.11 10.41 14.25
N ASN A 161 -1.42 11.71 14.06
CA ASN A 161 -2.68 12.12 13.45
C ASN A 161 -2.73 11.85 11.94
N LEU A 162 -1.59 11.80 11.26
CA LEU A 162 -1.51 11.31 9.89
C LEU A 162 -1.88 9.82 9.82
N GLU A 163 -1.41 9.00 10.75
CA GLU A 163 -1.82 7.59 10.84
C GLU A 163 -3.30 7.43 11.21
N VAL A 164 -3.84 8.29 12.09
CA VAL A 164 -5.28 8.37 12.37
C VAL A 164 -6.07 8.74 11.12
N PHE A 165 -5.57 9.70 10.33
CA PHE A 165 -6.17 10.07 9.06
C PHE A 165 -6.18 8.88 8.09
N LYS A 166 -5.05 8.18 7.92
CA LYS A 166 -4.97 6.94 7.11
C LYS A 166 -5.98 5.89 7.60
N ALA A 167 -6.11 5.71 8.91
CA ALA A 167 -7.09 4.78 9.49
C ALA A 167 -8.54 5.18 9.18
N LEU A 168 -8.89 6.47 9.17
CA LEU A 168 -10.22 6.93 8.73
C LEU A 168 -10.49 6.54 7.26
N VAL A 169 -9.50 6.69 6.38
CA VAL A 169 -9.62 6.29 4.95
C VAL A 169 -9.86 4.79 4.83
N ILE A 170 -9.08 3.99 5.55
CA ILE A 170 -9.20 2.53 5.56
C ILE A 170 -10.57 2.09 6.10
N CYS A 171 -11.04 2.71 7.19
CA CYS A 171 -12.36 2.42 7.76
C CYS A 171 -13.53 2.98 6.93
N GLY A 172 -13.28 3.83 5.93
CA GLY A 172 -14.32 4.43 5.09
C GLY A 172 -15.11 5.55 5.78
N GLU A 173 -14.50 6.22 6.75
CA GLU A 173 -15.13 7.26 7.57
C GLU A 173 -15.08 8.62 6.88
N MET A 174 -15.71 8.68 5.71
CA MET A 174 -15.63 9.82 4.79
C MET A 174 -16.27 11.10 5.33
N ASP A 175 -17.28 11.02 6.20
CA ASP A 175 -17.87 12.21 6.81
C ASP A 175 -16.85 12.96 7.68
N ALA A 176 -16.16 12.23 8.56
CA ALA A 176 -15.07 12.78 9.36
C ALA A 176 -13.97 13.34 8.47
N LEU A 177 -13.55 12.60 7.44
CA LEU A 177 -12.51 13.04 6.50
C LEU A 177 -12.88 14.33 5.77
N LEU A 178 -14.09 14.43 5.22
CA LEU A 178 -14.57 15.61 4.50
C LEU A 178 -14.71 16.83 5.42
N ARG A 179 -15.06 16.63 6.69
CA ARG A 179 -15.02 17.68 7.73
C ARG A 179 -13.61 18.16 8.04
N ILE A 180 -12.62 17.25 8.08
CA ILE A 180 -11.22 17.68 8.24
C ILE A 180 -10.78 18.48 7.00
N CYS A 181 -11.12 17.99 5.80
CA CYS A 181 -10.80 18.65 4.54
C CYS A 181 -11.41 20.06 4.38
N SER A 182 -12.55 20.34 5.03
CA SER A 182 -13.19 21.66 4.95
C SER A 182 -12.40 22.76 5.68
N HIS A 183 -11.50 22.42 6.61
CA HIS A 183 -10.83 23.42 7.46
C HIS A 183 -9.59 24.07 6.79
N PRO A 184 -9.53 25.41 6.68
CA PRO A 184 -8.53 26.16 5.91
C PRO A 184 -7.08 26.05 6.40
N ASP A 185 -6.87 25.66 7.65
CA ASP A 185 -5.52 25.53 8.22
C ASP A 185 -4.96 24.10 8.21
N VAL A 186 -5.72 23.10 7.73
CA VAL A 186 -5.14 21.75 7.61
C VAL A 186 -4.16 21.74 6.46
N GLN A 187 -2.90 21.44 6.77
CA GLN A 187 -1.79 21.41 5.83
C GLN A 187 -1.66 20.05 5.15
N PHE A 188 -2.71 19.61 4.46
CA PHE A 188 -2.69 18.29 3.80
C PHE A 188 -1.62 18.17 2.72
N SER A 189 -1.22 19.26 2.07
CA SER A 189 -0.12 19.25 1.10
C SER A 189 1.23 18.90 1.73
N SER A 190 1.51 19.40 2.93
CA SER A 190 2.71 19.00 3.69
C SER A 190 2.60 17.58 4.25
N TRP A 191 1.41 16.98 4.27
CA TRP A 191 1.21 15.56 4.59
C TRP A 191 1.19 14.66 3.34
N LEU A 192 0.97 15.25 2.15
CA LEU A 192 0.86 14.60 0.84
C LEU A 192 2.21 14.41 0.17
N ASP A 193 3.06 15.44 0.19
CA ASP A 193 4.31 15.45 -0.59
C ASP A 193 5.53 15.04 0.26
N GLY A 194 5.31 14.58 1.49
CA GLY A 194 6.36 14.09 2.38
C GLY A 194 7.58 15.01 2.46
N PRO A 195 7.48 16.25 3.00
CA PRO A 195 8.66 17.06 3.29
C PRO A 195 9.50 16.46 4.43
N PHE A 196 9.10 15.30 4.95
CA PHE A 196 9.75 14.61 6.05
C PHE A 196 10.96 13.79 5.59
N SER A 197 11.74 14.28 4.62
CA SER A 197 13.04 13.67 4.32
C SER A 197 13.95 13.90 5.52
N CYS A 198 14.14 12.87 6.35
CA CYS A 198 15.24 12.86 7.29
C CYS A 198 16.47 12.33 6.55
N HIS A 199 17.48 13.18 6.37
CA HIS A 199 18.83 12.75 5.96
C HIS A 199 19.61 12.31 7.19
N CYS A 200 19.03 11.44 8.00
CA CYS A 200 19.74 10.88 9.14
C CYS A 200 20.77 9.89 8.58
N ASP A 201 22.05 10.21 8.72
CA ASP A 201 23.18 9.35 8.33
C ASP A 201 23.28 8.05 9.15
N ASP A 202 22.48 7.93 10.22
CA ASP A 202 22.33 6.69 10.98
C ASP A 202 21.36 5.76 10.22
N ASP A 203 21.95 4.99 9.29
CA ASP A 203 21.39 3.78 8.70
C ASP A 203 20.64 2.96 9.78
N ASP A 204 19.41 2.55 9.47
CA ASP A 204 18.57 1.51 10.12
C ASP A 204 17.17 1.97 10.56
N GLU A 205 16.95 3.25 10.89
CA GLU A 205 15.70 3.63 11.57
C GLU A 205 14.72 4.50 10.76
N CYS A 206 15.17 5.34 9.83
CA CYS A 206 14.26 6.26 9.13
C CYS A 206 14.08 5.86 7.67
N GLY A 207 12.95 5.22 7.34
CA GLY A 207 12.62 4.75 6.00
C GLY A 207 12.83 5.82 4.94
N SER A 208 13.59 5.48 3.91
CA SER A 208 13.83 6.31 2.75
C SER A 208 12.64 6.22 1.78
N ASP A 209 12.29 7.37 1.22
CA ASP A 209 11.34 7.59 0.12
C ASP A 209 9.84 7.35 0.40
N HIS A 210 9.11 8.46 0.53
CA HIS A 210 7.64 8.57 0.31
C HIS A 210 6.71 7.75 1.22
N GLU A 211 7.20 7.12 2.28
CA GLU A 211 6.41 6.24 3.17
C GLU A 211 5.32 6.94 4.01
N TYR A 212 5.45 8.25 4.16
CA TYR A 212 4.63 9.04 5.07
C TYR A 212 3.30 9.46 4.43
N GLU A 213 3.27 9.50 3.10
CA GLU A 213 2.17 10.08 2.34
C GLU A 213 0.92 9.23 2.48
N TRP A 214 -0.23 9.83 2.78
CA TRP A 214 -1.48 9.08 2.78
C TRP A 214 -1.88 8.61 1.36
N ALA A 215 -1.29 9.20 0.31
CA ALA A 215 -1.38 8.74 -1.07
C ALA A 215 -0.87 7.29 -1.24
N SER A 216 0.01 6.82 -0.35
CA SER A 216 0.44 5.42 -0.30
C SER A 216 -0.72 4.43 -0.19
N ILE A 217 -1.86 4.80 0.42
CA ILE A 217 -3.07 3.95 0.50
C ILE A 217 -3.57 3.61 -0.90
N ALA A 218 -3.74 4.62 -1.75
CA ALA A 218 -4.20 4.44 -3.12
C ALA A 218 -3.20 3.60 -3.92
N ASN A 219 -1.90 3.88 -3.76
CA ASN A 219 -0.85 3.15 -4.44
C ASN A 219 -0.84 1.66 -4.04
N HIS A 220 -0.93 1.34 -2.74
CA HIS A 220 -0.98 -0.06 -2.28
C HIS A 220 -2.21 -0.79 -2.81
N ALA A 221 -3.38 -0.16 -2.73
CA ALA A 221 -4.62 -0.71 -3.27
C ALA A 221 -4.56 -0.92 -4.78
N LEU A 222 -3.96 0.02 -5.53
CA LEU A 222 -3.89 -0.02 -6.98
C LEU A 222 -3.02 -1.17 -7.48
N TRP A 223 -1.83 -1.33 -6.89
CA TRP A 223 -0.92 -2.44 -7.19
C TRP A 223 -1.60 -3.79 -6.96
N SER A 224 -2.12 -4.02 -5.76
CA SER A 224 -2.82 -5.27 -5.45
C SER A 224 -4.00 -5.52 -6.38
N PHE A 225 -4.79 -4.49 -6.69
CA PHE A 225 -5.96 -4.60 -7.54
C PHE A 225 -5.59 -4.95 -8.99
N ILE A 226 -4.59 -4.27 -9.58
CA ILE A 226 -4.14 -4.54 -10.95
C ILE A 226 -3.48 -5.92 -11.04
N THR A 227 -2.54 -6.23 -10.15
CA THR A 227 -1.82 -7.52 -10.20
C THR A 227 -2.79 -8.69 -10.09
N LEU A 228 -3.62 -8.75 -9.04
CA LEU A 228 -4.49 -9.91 -8.80
C LEU A 228 -5.57 -10.07 -9.87
N ASN A 229 -6.17 -8.99 -10.38
CA ASN A 229 -7.15 -9.10 -11.46
C ASN A 229 -6.48 -9.54 -12.78
N SER A 230 -5.29 -9.02 -13.09
CA SER A 230 -4.53 -9.42 -14.27
C SER A 230 -4.17 -10.90 -14.21
N MET A 231 -3.60 -11.36 -13.08
CA MET A 231 -3.25 -12.77 -12.88
C MET A 231 -4.48 -13.68 -12.90
N SER A 232 -5.60 -13.25 -12.32
CA SER A 232 -6.87 -14.00 -12.38
C SER A 232 -7.35 -14.20 -13.82
N TRP A 233 -7.24 -13.18 -14.66
CA TRP A 233 -7.60 -13.26 -16.07
C TRP A 233 -6.63 -14.12 -16.87
N LEU A 234 -5.32 -13.95 -16.67
CA LEU A 234 -4.29 -14.75 -17.34
C LEU A 234 -4.41 -16.25 -17.00
N LYS A 235 -4.62 -16.58 -15.71
CA LYS A 235 -4.89 -17.95 -15.24
C LYS A 235 -6.14 -18.55 -15.89
N ARG A 236 -7.18 -17.73 -16.11
CA ARG A 236 -8.39 -18.20 -16.82
C ARG A 236 -8.12 -18.44 -18.30
N ALA A 237 -7.46 -17.51 -18.98
CA ALA A 237 -7.17 -17.61 -20.41
C ALA A 237 -6.33 -18.86 -20.76
N SER A 238 -5.39 -19.23 -19.90
CA SER A 238 -4.61 -20.47 -20.04
C SER A 238 -5.45 -21.73 -19.82
N THR A 239 -6.42 -21.73 -18.90
CA THR A 239 -7.32 -22.87 -18.68
C THR A 239 -8.33 -23.11 -19.81
N THR A 240 -8.69 -22.07 -20.58
CA THR A 240 -9.65 -22.15 -21.69
C THR A 240 -9.03 -22.48 -23.06
N GLY A 241 -7.73 -22.79 -23.11
CA GLY A 241 -7.04 -23.19 -24.34
C GLY A 241 -6.55 -22.04 -25.23
N LEU A 242 -6.57 -20.79 -24.73
CA LEU A 242 -5.96 -19.63 -25.38
C LEU A 242 -4.51 -19.38 -24.93
N GLY A 243 -3.98 -20.19 -23.99
CA GLY A 243 -2.59 -20.17 -23.55
C GLY A 243 -2.04 -21.58 -23.38
N HIS A 244 -0.73 -21.74 -23.58
CA HIS A 244 -0.04 -23.02 -23.41
C HIS A 244 -0.21 -23.53 -21.97
N ARG A 245 -0.82 -24.72 -21.84
CA ARG A 245 -0.86 -25.49 -20.60
C ARG A 245 0.54 -25.96 -20.26
N ASN A 246 1.09 -25.48 -19.15
CA ASN A 246 2.11 -26.20 -18.40
C ASN A 246 1.84 -25.97 -16.90
N ASP A 247 1.94 -27.03 -16.10
CA ASP A 247 1.96 -26.98 -14.63
C ASP A 247 3.16 -26.16 -14.08
N LEU A 248 4.02 -25.65 -14.96
CA LEU A 248 5.18 -24.79 -14.71
C LEU A 248 4.84 -23.29 -14.67
N ASN A 249 3.61 -22.89 -15.01
CA ASN A 249 3.22 -21.49 -15.10
C ASN A 249 2.47 -21.03 -13.83
N ASP A 250 3.06 -21.25 -12.65
CA ASP A 250 2.50 -20.69 -11.44
C ASP A 250 2.65 -19.17 -11.47
N TYR A 251 1.53 -18.45 -11.43
CA TYR A 251 1.56 -16.99 -11.39
C TYR A 251 2.28 -16.46 -10.15
N ARG A 252 2.36 -17.26 -9.09
CA ARG A 252 3.06 -16.91 -7.85
C ARG A 252 4.57 -16.86 -8.01
N ASP A 253 5.11 -17.54 -9.01
CA ASP A 253 6.53 -17.54 -9.34
C ASP A 253 6.90 -16.32 -10.19
N THR A 254 5.94 -15.46 -10.55
CA THR A 254 6.23 -14.26 -11.35
C THR A 254 6.78 -13.12 -10.50
N GLU A 255 7.76 -12.40 -11.06
CA GLU A 255 8.32 -11.18 -10.49
C GLU A 255 7.21 -10.17 -10.14
N ALA A 256 6.26 -9.93 -11.06
CA ALA A 256 5.13 -9.02 -10.82
C ALA A 256 4.30 -9.36 -9.58
N TYR A 257 4.04 -10.65 -9.33
CA TYR A 257 3.28 -11.08 -8.16
C TYR A 257 4.11 -10.97 -6.88
N GLN A 258 5.35 -11.47 -6.91
CA GLN A 258 6.24 -11.42 -5.76
C GLN A 258 6.58 -9.99 -5.36
N GLU A 259 6.81 -9.10 -6.33
CA GLU A 259 7.03 -7.67 -6.10
C GLU A 259 5.83 -7.03 -5.42
N MET A 260 4.62 -7.29 -5.95
CA MET A 260 3.40 -6.78 -5.36
C MET A 260 3.21 -7.31 -3.93
N VAL A 261 3.49 -8.57 -3.64
CA VAL A 261 3.41 -9.06 -2.25
C VAL A 261 4.45 -8.35 -1.40
N PHE A 262 5.73 -8.44 -1.76
CA PHE A 262 6.85 -7.86 -1.00
C PHE A 262 6.62 -6.38 -0.67
N GLU A 263 6.37 -5.56 -1.68
CA GLU A 263 6.28 -4.12 -1.52
C GLU A 263 5.07 -3.70 -0.67
N ARG A 264 4.03 -4.53 -0.60
CA ARG A 264 2.78 -4.22 0.11
C ARG A 264 2.69 -4.86 1.48
N THR A 265 3.57 -5.82 1.78
CA THR A 265 3.61 -6.51 3.07
C THR A 265 4.91 -6.30 3.85
N ARG A 266 5.98 -5.76 3.25
CA ARG A 266 7.24 -5.53 3.97
C ARG A 266 7.08 -4.63 5.18
N TRP A 267 7.94 -4.83 6.17
CA TRP A 267 8.05 -3.98 7.35
C TRP A 267 8.33 -2.54 6.93
N ARG A 268 7.70 -1.60 7.64
CA ARG A 268 7.80 -0.16 7.44
C ARG A 268 7.63 0.52 8.79
N CYS A 269 8.19 1.71 8.96
CA CYS A 269 8.07 2.51 10.17
C CYS A 269 6.61 2.90 10.49
N PHE A 270 5.78 3.01 9.45
CA PHE A 270 4.35 3.39 9.51
C PHE A 270 3.48 2.32 8.84
N PRO A 271 3.26 1.17 9.50
CA PRO A 271 2.77 -0.05 8.87
C PRO A 271 1.25 -0.11 8.64
N LEU A 272 0.51 0.97 8.92
CA LEU A 272 -0.96 0.93 8.99
C LEU A 272 -1.61 0.53 7.66
N VAL A 273 -1.02 0.97 6.54
CA VAL A 273 -1.49 0.62 5.19
C VAL A 273 -1.25 -0.85 4.89
N GLN A 274 -0.15 -1.42 5.40
CA GLN A 274 0.30 -2.79 5.15
C GLN A 274 -0.53 -3.83 5.91
N TYR A 275 -1.16 -3.47 7.03
CA TYR A 275 -1.88 -4.43 7.88
C TYR A 275 -2.93 -5.26 7.14
N GLN A 276 -3.77 -4.62 6.32
CA GLN A 276 -4.78 -5.34 5.54
C GLN A 276 -4.14 -6.30 4.51
N HIS A 277 -3.02 -5.89 3.91
CA HIS A 277 -2.31 -6.68 2.91
C HIS A 277 -1.62 -7.87 3.57
N ARG A 278 -0.90 -7.65 4.67
CA ARG A 278 -0.28 -8.69 5.50
C ARG A 278 -1.29 -9.73 5.95
N PHE A 279 -2.43 -9.27 6.50
CA PHE A 279 -3.49 -10.16 6.96
C PHE A 279 -4.12 -10.96 5.81
N PHE A 280 -4.33 -10.33 4.65
CA PHE A 280 -4.84 -11.02 3.47
C PHE A 280 -3.87 -12.10 2.97
N PHE A 281 -2.60 -11.75 2.75
CA PHE A 281 -1.61 -12.68 2.20
C PHE A 281 -1.04 -13.68 3.23
N GLY A 282 -1.34 -13.49 4.53
CA GLY A 282 -0.80 -14.30 5.61
C GLY A 282 0.70 -14.05 5.83
N ILE A 283 1.14 -12.80 5.66
CA ILE A 283 2.54 -12.38 5.83
C ILE A 283 2.71 -11.73 7.19
N THR A 284 3.71 -12.17 7.96
CA THR A 284 3.97 -11.62 9.30
C THR A 284 4.73 -10.30 9.24
N ASP A 285 4.68 -9.54 10.33
CA ASP A 285 5.31 -8.21 10.40
C ASP A 285 6.85 -8.27 10.28
N GLN A 286 7.47 -9.43 10.51
CA GLN A 286 8.93 -9.63 10.43
C GLN A 286 9.39 -10.48 9.23
N GLN A 287 8.46 -10.96 8.41
CA GLN A 287 8.81 -11.87 7.30
C GLN A 287 9.65 -11.18 6.23
N PHE A 288 9.29 -9.94 5.87
CA PHE A 288 10.05 -9.13 4.92
C PHE A 288 10.50 -7.85 5.60
N HIS A 289 11.81 -7.68 5.74
CA HIS A 289 12.41 -6.48 6.33
C HIS A 289 13.13 -5.70 5.22
N GLU A 290 13.03 -4.37 5.23
CA GLU A 290 13.66 -3.51 4.23
C GLU A 290 15.18 -3.74 4.13
N TRP A 291 15.80 -4.01 5.27
CA TRP A 291 17.23 -4.31 5.40
C TRP A 291 17.52 -5.80 5.61
N GLY A 292 16.53 -6.66 5.36
CA GLY A 292 16.65 -8.10 5.58
C GLY A 292 17.62 -8.73 4.58
N GLY A 293 18.75 -9.25 5.09
CA GLY A 293 19.64 -10.08 4.28
C GLY A 293 19.00 -11.42 3.89
N PHE A 294 19.57 -12.07 2.88
CA PHE A 294 19.13 -13.41 2.48
C PHE A 294 19.42 -14.45 3.58
N ARG A 295 18.43 -15.27 3.93
CA ARG A 295 18.60 -16.36 4.90
C ARG A 295 19.65 -17.39 4.44
N ASP A 296 19.60 -17.80 3.17
CA ASP A 296 20.59 -18.69 2.54
C ASP A 296 21.29 -17.96 1.39
N GLU A 297 22.17 -17.02 1.74
CA GLU A 297 22.97 -16.27 0.78
C GLU A 297 23.80 -17.21 -0.13
N ARG A 298 24.16 -18.42 0.31
CA ARG A 298 24.94 -19.38 -0.48
C ARG A 298 24.12 -20.02 -1.59
N LYS A 299 22.86 -20.37 -1.33
CA LYS A 299 21.93 -20.86 -2.35
C LYS A 299 21.80 -19.84 -3.48
N TRP A 300 21.59 -18.59 -3.12
CA TRP A 300 21.39 -17.50 -4.08
C TRP A 300 22.70 -17.07 -4.78
N LYS A 301 23.84 -17.12 -4.08
CA LYS A 301 25.19 -16.94 -4.68
C LYS A 301 25.56 -17.95 -5.76
N ARG A 302 24.91 -19.11 -5.79
CA ARG A 302 25.10 -20.12 -6.84
C ARG A 302 24.13 -19.96 -8.00
N ALA A 303 22.96 -19.38 -7.74
CA ALA A 303 21.94 -19.15 -8.74
C ALA A 303 22.21 -17.88 -9.57
N LEU A 304 22.93 -16.91 -8.99
CA LEU A 304 23.24 -15.62 -9.62
C LEU A 304 24.74 -15.43 -9.83
N ASP A 305 25.10 -14.70 -10.88
CA ASP A 305 26.48 -14.24 -11.04
C ASP A 305 26.83 -13.21 -9.95
N LEU A 306 28.06 -13.27 -9.44
CA LEU A 306 28.53 -12.55 -8.24
C LEU A 306 28.22 -11.04 -8.20
N TRP A 307 28.19 -10.35 -9.35
CA TRP A 307 27.88 -8.92 -9.48
C TRP A 307 26.41 -8.56 -9.25
N GLN A 308 25.48 -9.49 -9.46
CA GLN A 308 24.04 -9.23 -9.20
C GLN A 308 23.75 -9.16 -7.69
N ILE A 309 24.61 -9.73 -6.87
CA ILE A 309 24.38 -9.94 -5.43
C ILE A 309 24.64 -8.69 -4.61
N ASP A 310 25.64 -7.89 -5.00
CA ASP A 310 25.94 -6.62 -4.32
C ASP A 310 24.84 -5.57 -4.56
N TYR A 311 24.16 -5.61 -5.71
CA TYR A 311 22.99 -4.76 -6.02
C TYR A 311 21.70 -5.29 -5.37
N LEU A 312 21.54 -6.61 -5.29
CA LEU A 312 20.34 -7.27 -4.74
C LEU A 312 20.41 -7.51 -3.23
N ARG A 313 21.44 -7.00 -2.55
CA ARG A 313 21.66 -7.19 -1.11
C ARG A 313 20.49 -6.73 -0.23
N TYR A 314 19.66 -5.82 -0.75
CA TYR A 314 18.54 -5.20 -0.04
C TYR A 314 17.16 -5.54 -0.63
N ARG A 315 17.09 -6.38 -1.67
CA ARG A 315 15.80 -6.73 -2.32
C ARG A 315 15.71 -8.24 -2.54
N PRO A 316 14.55 -8.88 -2.27
CA PRO A 316 14.31 -10.27 -2.66
C PRO A 316 14.60 -10.51 -4.14
N LEU A 317 14.95 -11.74 -4.48
CA LEU A 317 15.17 -12.17 -5.87
C LEU A 317 13.84 -12.51 -6.54
N LEU A 318 13.08 -11.45 -6.80
CA LEU A 318 11.72 -11.51 -7.32
C LEU A 318 11.69 -12.20 -8.70
N GLY A 319 10.93 -13.29 -8.79
CA GLY A 319 10.76 -14.08 -10.01
C GLY A 319 11.90 -15.06 -10.33
N TYR A 320 12.92 -15.21 -9.48
CA TYR A 320 14.06 -16.12 -9.73
C TYR A 320 13.88 -17.52 -9.14
N GLY A 321 12.86 -17.72 -8.32
CA GLY A 321 12.59 -18.98 -7.64
C GLY A 321 11.10 -19.19 -7.44
N SER A 322 10.78 -20.33 -6.86
CA SER A 322 9.40 -20.63 -6.48
C SER A 322 8.89 -19.60 -5.48
N TYR A 323 7.58 -19.47 -5.38
CA TYR A 323 6.97 -18.63 -4.35
C TYR A 323 7.41 -19.01 -2.93
N ASP A 324 7.64 -20.30 -2.66
CA ASP A 324 8.16 -20.76 -1.36
C ASP A 324 9.59 -20.24 -1.12
N ASP A 325 10.45 -20.26 -2.15
CA ASP A 325 11.79 -19.67 -2.05
C ASP A 325 11.75 -18.17 -1.77
N PHE A 326 10.77 -17.47 -2.34
CA PHE A 326 10.50 -16.05 -2.06
C PHE A 326 10.02 -15.83 -0.62
N LEU A 327 9.07 -16.63 -0.12
CA LEU A 327 8.60 -16.48 1.26
C LEU A 327 9.72 -16.74 2.28
N ASP A 328 10.66 -17.64 1.95
CA ASP A 328 11.81 -18.00 2.78
C ASP A 328 13.05 -17.12 2.54
N CYS A 329 12.98 -16.13 1.63
CA CYS A 329 14.16 -15.41 1.19
C CYS A 329 14.75 -14.51 2.29
N GLN A 330 13.90 -13.94 3.16
CA GLN A 330 14.27 -12.99 4.21
C GLN A 330 13.74 -13.42 5.60
N GLY A 331 14.29 -12.80 6.65
CA GLY A 331 13.83 -12.92 8.04
C GLY A 331 14.73 -13.76 8.95
N GLU A 332 14.92 -13.29 10.19
CA GLU A 332 15.49 -14.08 11.31
C GLU A 332 14.46 -15.05 11.92
N ALA A 333 13.18 -14.79 11.72
CA ALA A 333 12.11 -15.64 12.24
C ALA A 333 12.29 -17.06 11.69
N GLU A 334 12.43 -18.07 12.55
CA GLU A 334 12.23 -19.46 12.15
C GLU A 334 10.95 -19.52 11.30
N ARG A 335 11.00 -20.18 10.13
CA ARG A 335 9.80 -20.40 9.33
C ARG A 335 8.78 -21.02 10.28
N LEU A 336 7.83 -20.22 10.75
CA LEU A 336 6.69 -20.74 11.46
C LEU A 336 6.01 -21.60 10.39
N PRO A 337 5.93 -22.93 10.58
CA PRO A 337 5.43 -23.79 9.51
C PRO A 337 4.03 -23.32 9.09
N ASP A 338 3.60 -23.59 7.85
CA ASP A 338 2.34 -23.04 7.28
C ASP A 338 1.10 -23.29 8.18
N ASN A 339 1.22 -24.24 9.11
CA ASN A 339 0.33 -24.58 10.21
C ASN A 339 0.44 -23.69 11.47
N VAL A 340 1.09 -22.53 11.43
CA VAL A 340 1.11 -21.55 12.55
C VAL A 340 0.29 -20.31 12.23
N HIS A 341 -0.05 -20.10 10.96
CA HIS A 341 -0.98 -19.05 10.56
C HIS A 341 -2.39 -19.61 10.47
N HIS A 342 -3.17 -19.40 11.52
CA HIS A 342 -4.52 -19.95 11.60
C HIS A 342 -5.57 -19.00 11.03
N THR A 343 -6.54 -19.57 10.31
CA THR A 343 -7.80 -18.90 9.97
C THR A 343 -8.74 -18.90 11.17
N ALA A 344 -9.73 -18.00 11.17
CA ALA A 344 -10.77 -17.98 12.21
C ALA A 344 -11.55 -19.31 12.29
N THR A 345 -11.70 -19.99 11.15
CA THR A 345 -12.34 -21.31 11.06
C THR A 345 -11.49 -22.39 11.74
N GLU A 346 -10.18 -22.43 11.47
CA GLU A 346 -9.26 -23.37 12.10
C GLU A 346 -9.20 -23.17 13.62
N ILE A 347 -9.12 -21.92 14.09
CA ILE A 347 -9.17 -21.59 15.52
C ILE A 347 -10.46 -22.12 16.15
N SER A 348 -11.61 -21.85 15.51
CA SER A 348 -12.91 -22.30 16.01
C SER A 348 -13.03 -23.83 16.04
N GLN A 349 -12.49 -24.51 15.03
CA GLN A 349 -12.44 -25.97 14.95
C GLN A 349 -11.53 -26.56 16.03
N THR A 350 -10.34 -26.01 16.23
CA THR A 350 -9.40 -26.44 17.29
C THR A 350 -10.03 -26.24 18.66
N ARG A 351 -10.64 -25.08 18.93
CA ARG A 351 -11.37 -24.82 20.19
C ARG A 351 -12.49 -25.83 20.41
N SER A 352 -13.31 -26.07 19.38
CA SER A 352 -14.40 -27.04 19.44
C SER A 352 -13.88 -28.46 19.67
N TYR A 353 -12.77 -28.84 19.04
CA TYR A 353 -12.15 -30.15 19.23
C TYR A 353 -11.65 -30.33 20.65
N LEU A 354 -10.91 -29.35 21.19
CA LEU A 354 -10.44 -29.36 22.58
C LEU A 354 -11.61 -29.43 23.57
N ALA A 355 -12.66 -28.64 23.36
CA ALA A 355 -13.85 -28.62 24.23
C ALA A 355 -14.65 -29.94 24.20
N THR A 356 -14.59 -30.69 23.10
CA THR A 356 -15.36 -31.95 22.95
C THR A 356 -14.56 -33.19 23.31
N HIS A 357 -13.23 -33.17 23.16
CA HIS A 357 -12.37 -34.34 23.31
C HIS A 357 -11.46 -34.30 24.54
N THR A 358 -11.48 -33.20 25.31
CA THR A 358 -10.72 -33.07 26.55
C THR A 358 -11.62 -32.69 27.71
N PRO A 359 -11.31 -33.11 28.96
CA PRO A 359 -12.06 -32.67 30.14
C PRO A 359 -11.63 -31.27 30.63
N LEU A 360 -11.00 -30.46 29.76
CA LEU A 360 -10.45 -29.17 30.15
C LEU A 360 -11.57 -28.12 30.27
N PRO A 361 -11.54 -27.29 31.31
CA PRO A 361 -12.40 -26.11 31.40
C PRO A 361 -12.02 -25.09 30.31
N ASN A 362 -12.99 -24.26 29.90
CA ASN A 362 -12.81 -23.30 28.80
C ASN A 362 -11.61 -22.36 29.03
N GLU A 363 -11.33 -21.98 30.27
CA GLU A 363 -10.22 -21.11 30.61
C GLU A 363 -8.85 -21.75 30.32
N LEU A 364 -8.73 -23.08 30.46
CA LEU A 364 -7.51 -23.80 30.09
C LEU A 364 -7.44 -24.03 28.58
N ILE A 365 -8.57 -24.23 27.91
CA ILE A 365 -8.61 -24.29 26.44
C ILE A 365 -8.15 -22.97 25.85
N ASP A 366 -8.66 -21.85 26.36
CA ASP A 366 -8.29 -20.52 25.86
C ASP A 366 -6.80 -20.24 26.10
N ARG A 367 -6.24 -20.62 27.26
CA ARG A 367 -4.78 -20.55 27.49
C ARG A 367 -3.98 -21.46 26.55
N ILE A 368 -4.45 -22.66 26.24
CA ILE A 368 -3.77 -23.54 25.29
C ILE A 368 -3.78 -22.93 23.89
N LEU A 369 -4.89 -22.32 23.49
CA LEU A 369 -4.97 -21.61 22.21
C LEU A 369 -4.04 -20.41 22.21
N GLU A 370 -4.00 -19.61 23.27
CA GLU A 370 -3.08 -18.47 23.42
C GLU A 370 -1.62 -18.88 23.36
N GLU A 371 -1.20 -19.87 24.16
CA GLU A 371 0.18 -20.40 24.19
C GLU A 371 0.58 -21.06 22.87
N GLY A 372 -0.39 -21.61 22.13
CA GLY A 372 -0.19 -22.17 20.79
C GLY A 372 -0.31 -21.13 19.67
N GLU A 373 -0.56 -19.86 20.00
CA GLU A 373 -0.82 -18.77 19.04
C GLU A 373 -2.04 -19.02 18.11
N TYR A 374 -3.03 -19.76 18.60
CA TYR A 374 -4.38 -19.98 18.03
C TYR A 374 -5.45 -19.04 18.61
N ASP A 375 -5.08 -17.97 19.29
CA ASP A 375 -6.03 -17.00 19.88
C ASP A 375 -6.54 -15.97 18.86
N THR A 376 -5.73 -15.67 17.85
CA THR A 376 -6.02 -14.65 16.83
C THR A 376 -5.79 -15.17 15.42
N PRO A 377 -6.71 -14.94 14.47
CA PRO A 377 -6.47 -15.30 13.08
C PRO A 377 -5.25 -14.54 12.56
N LYS A 378 -4.33 -15.25 11.89
CA LYS A 378 -3.11 -14.65 11.31
C LYS A 378 -3.14 -14.60 9.78
N ARG A 379 -4.13 -15.24 9.15
CA ARG A 379 -4.38 -15.17 7.71
C ARG A 379 -5.87 -15.19 7.40
N LEU A 380 -6.24 -14.56 6.29
CA LEU A 380 -7.61 -14.60 5.78
C LEU A 380 -7.85 -15.79 4.84
N LEU A 381 -6.86 -16.13 4.00
CA LEU A 381 -7.00 -17.16 2.96
C LEU A 381 -7.09 -18.57 3.57
N GLN A 382 -8.04 -19.38 3.08
CA GLN A 382 -8.22 -20.79 3.47
C GLN A 382 -7.09 -21.67 2.94
N VAL A 383 -6.75 -21.52 1.66
CA VAL A 383 -5.51 -22.07 1.11
C VAL A 383 -4.43 -21.01 1.27
N PRO A 384 -3.39 -21.24 2.11
CA PRO A 384 -2.37 -20.24 2.36
C PRO A 384 -1.72 -19.80 1.04
N HIS A 385 -1.36 -18.52 0.95
CA HIS A 385 -0.46 -18.04 -0.10
C HIS A 385 -0.92 -18.18 -1.57
N ASP A 386 -2.13 -18.69 -1.84
CA ASP A 386 -2.75 -18.75 -3.18
C ASP A 386 -4.09 -17.99 -3.22
N PRO A 387 -4.08 -16.65 -3.34
CA PRO A 387 -5.29 -15.85 -3.46
C PRO A 387 -6.22 -16.31 -4.60
N LEU A 388 -5.66 -16.85 -5.69
CA LEU A 388 -6.41 -17.32 -6.86
C LEU A 388 -6.87 -18.77 -6.75
N HIS A 389 -6.75 -19.41 -5.58
CA HIS A 389 -7.32 -20.72 -5.32
C HIS A 389 -8.86 -20.63 -5.30
N PRO A 390 -9.60 -21.60 -5.89
CA PRO A 390 -11.07 -21.57 -5.89
C PRO A 390 -11.70 -21.46 -4.50
N ALA A 391 -11.10 -22.06 -3.46
CA ALA A 391 -11.57 -21.97 -2.08
C ALA A 391 -11.44 -20.56 -1.47
N ASN A 392 -10.53 -19.73 -1.98
CA ASN A 392 -10.28 -18.36 -1.51
C ASN A 392 -11.08 -17.30 -2.28
N ARG A 393 -12.00 -17.72 -3.16
CA ARG A 393 -12.70 -16.80 -4.07
C ARG A 393 -13.49 -15.72 -3.34
N LYS A 394 -14.06 -16.04 -2.17
CA LYS A 394 -14.85 -15.10 -1.38
C LYS A 394 -13.94 -14.03 -0.76
N GLU A 395 -12.88 -14.47 -0.09
CA GLU A 395 -11.90 -13.64 0.58
C GLU A 395 -11.18 -12.72 -0.43
N LEU A 396 -10.78 -13.26 -1.61
CA LEU A 396 -10.22 -12.47 -2.71
C LEU A 396 -11.21 -11.41 -3.22
N HIS A 397 -12.49 -11.75 -3.33
CA HIS A 397 -13.50 -10.82 -3.81
C HIS A 397 -13.72 -9.66 -2.84
N GLU A 398 -13.80 -9.96 -1.54
CA GLU A 398 -13.93 -8.96 -0.48
C GLU A 398 -12.69 -8.05 -0.46
N TYR A 399 -11.48 -8.64 -0.49
CA TYR A 399 -10.23 -7.91 -0.52
C TYR A 399 -10.10 -6.96 -1.73
N LEU A 400 -10.41 -7.43 -2.95
CA LEU A 400 -10.40 -6.58 -4.14
C LEU A 400 -11.48 -5.49 -4.09
N GLY A 401 -12.61 -5.78 -3.44
CA GLY A 401 -13.66 -4.80 -3.17
C GLY A 401 -13.16 -3.67 -2.27
N GLU A 402 -12.43 -4.00 -1.20
CA GLU A 402 -11.82 -3.01 -0.31
C GLU A 402 -10.71 -2.23 -1.03
N CYS A 403 -9.81 -2.87 -1.78
CA CYS A 403 -8.82 -2.15 -2.60
C CYS A 403 -9.50 -1.14 -3.53
N TRP A 404 -10.55 -1.55 -4.23
CA TRP A 404 -11.31 -0.64 -5.09
C TRP A 404 -11.95 0.52 -4.31
N ALA A 405 -12.55 0.22 -3.15
CA ALA A 405 -13.14 1.24 -2.30
C ALA A 405 -12.10 2.27 -1.85
N LEU A 406 -10.87 1.85 -1.55
CA LEU A 406 -9.77 2.76 -1.21
C LEU A 406 -9.42 3.70 -2.37
N LEU A 407 -9.34 3.20 -3.62
CA LEU A 407 -9.12 4.06 -4.80
C LEU A 407 -10.21 5.12 -4.94
N VAL A 408 -11.46 4.73 -4.77
CA VAL A 408 -12.63 5.62 -4.85
C VAL A 408 -12.59 6.69 -3.75
N ARG A 409 -12.32 6.28 -2.50
CA ARG A 409 -12.21 7.20 -1.36
C ARG A 409 -11.06 8.19 -1.57
N SER A 410 -9.91 7.74 -2.03
CA SER A 410 -8.76 8.60 -2.33
C SER A 410 -9.09 9.65 -3.40
N GLU A 411 -9.79 9.28 -4.47
CA GLU A 411 -10.24 10.24 -5.50
C GLU A 411 -11.17 11.32 -4.92
N ILE A 412 -12.10 10.94 -4.03
CA ILE A 412 -12.98 11.91 -3.35
C ILE A 412 -12.16 12.90 -2.53
N LEU A 413 -11.20 12.40 -1.75
CA LEU A 413 -10.37 13.24 -0.88
C LEU A 413 -9.52 14.21 -1.68
N ILE A 414 -8.87 13.75 -2.75
CA ILE A 414 -8.04 14.59 -3.62
C ILE A 414 -8.86 15.75 -4.18
N ARG A 415 -10.07 15.48 -4.66
CA ARG A 415 -10.97 16.53 -5.16
C ARG A 415 -11.43 17.49 -4.06
N ALA A 416 -11.74 17.00 -2.87
CA ALA A 416 -12.10 17.84 -1.74
C ALA A 416 -10.96 18.81 -1.39
N LEU A 417 -9.72 18.33 -1.40
CA LEU A 417 -8.53 19.13 -1.15
C LEU A 417 -8.27 20.15 -2.27
N ASN A 418 -8.39 19.75 -3.53
CA ASN A 418 -8.15 20.62 -4.68
C ASN A 418 -9.19 21.74 -4.84
N SER A 419 -10.47 21.42 -4.59
CA SER A 419 -11.56 22.40 -4.68
C SER A 419 -11.32 23.59 -3.75
N ARG A 420 -10.75 23.34 -2.56
CA ARG A 420 -10.41 24.38 -1.60
C ARG A 420 -9.31 25.33 -2.07
N ARG A 421 -8.25 24.82 -2.72
CA ARG A 421 -7.18 25.68 -3.25
C ARG A 421 -7.71 26.69 -4.25
N THR A 422 -8.62 26.26 -5.14
CA THR A 422 -9.25 27.15 -6.13
C THR A 422 -10.18 28.20 -5.51
N ALA A 423 -10.76 27.91 -4.34
CA ALA A 423 -11.57 28.87 -3.60
C ALA A 423 -10.71 29.91 -2.87
N ASN A 424 -9.60 29.47 -2.24
CA ASN A 424 -8.67 30.35 -1.54
C ASN A 424 -7.96 31.33 -2.50
N THR A 425 -7.50 30.87 -3.67
CA THR A 425 -6.88 31.75 -4.68
C THR A 425 -7.84 32.81 -5.23
N ARG A 426 -9.14 32.51 -5.29
CA ARG A 426 -10.18 33.48 -5.69
C ARG A 426 -10.52 34.48 -4.58
N ALA A 427 -10.47 34.06 -3.32
CA ALA A 427 -10.79 34.92 -2.18
C ALA A 427 -9.69 35.95 -1.88
N GLU A 428 -8.43 35.65 -2.19
CA GLU A 428 -7.29 36.54 -1.94
C GLU A 428 -7.11 37.67 -2.96
N GLY A 429 -7.91 37.72 -4.03
CA GLY A 429 -8.01 38.89 -4.91
C GLY A 429 -6.68 39.34 -5.53
N VAL A 430 -5.72 38.44 -5.73
CA VAL A 430 -4.42 38.76 -6.35
C VAL A 430 -4.66 39.16 -7.81
N PRO A 431 -4.42 40.43 -8.21
CA PRO A 431 -4.63 40.86 -9.58
C PRO A 431 -3.58 40.24 -10.49
N SER A 432 -4.04 39.58 -11.56
CA SER A 432 -3.22 38.97 -12.64
C SER A 432 -2.55 40.01 -13.56
N GLU A 433 -2.24 41.20 -13.06
CA GLU A 433 -1.62 42.27 -13.84
C GLU A 433 -0.49 42.88 -13.02
N HIS A 434 0.71 42.31 -13.14
CA HIS A 434 2.05 42.93 -13.04
C HIS A 434 3.09 41.83 -12.71
N LEU A 435 3.34 40.92 -13.65
CA LEU A 435 4.60 40.17 -13.67
C LEU A 435 5.48 40.81 -14.75
N GLY A 436 6.21 41.83 -14.32
CA GLY A 436 7.43 42.25 -14.98
C GLY A 436 8.44 41.12 -14.91
N GLU A 437 9.19 40.97 -15.99
CA GLU A 437 10.35 40.09 -16.11
C GLU A 437 11.25 40.22 -14.86
N ASP A 438 11.80 39.08 -14.42
CA ASP A 438 12.91 38.98 -13.45
C ASP A 438 12.54 38.77 -11.96
N THR A 439 11.91 37.63 -11.65
CA THR A 439 12.16 36.89 -10.41
C THR A 439 12.28 35.40 -10.72
N GLY A 440 13.28 34.74 -10.11
CA GLY A 440 13.66 33.33 -10.35
C GLY A 440 12.52 32.31 -10.14
N PRO A 441 12.79 31.01 -10.39
CA PRO A 441 11.76 30.02 -10.62
C PRO A 441 10.79 29.99 -9.43
N GLU A 442 9.60 30.54 -9.64
CA GLU A 442 8.46 30.23 -8.82
C GLU A 442 8.32 28.71 -8.87
N ILE A 443 8.71 28.06 -7.78
CA ILE A 443 8.35 26.68 -7.51
C ILE A 443 6.84 26.72 -7.31
N GLU A 444 6.10 26.72 -8.42
CA GLU A 444 4.75 26.18 -8.49
C GLU A 444 4.86 24.74 -8.00
N THR A 445 4.77 24.58 -6.67
CA THR A 445 4.80 23.28 -6.02
C THR A 445 3.53 22.57 -6.47
N ASN A 446 3.77 21.66 -7.40
CA ASN A 446 2.84 20.84 -8.13
C ASN A 446 2.27 19.79 -7.17
N ILE A 447 1.48 20.22 -6.18
CA ILE A 447 0.88 19.32 -5.19
C ILE A 447 -0.07 18.35 -5.91
N ALA A 448 0.13 17.07 -5.60
CA ALA A 448 -0.44 15.87 -6.20
C ALA A 448 -1.92 15.95 -6.60
N ASN A 449 -2.17 16.22 -7.89
CA ASN A 449 -3.26 15.50 -8.56
C ASN A 449 -2.77 14.07 -8.72
N ILE A 450 -3.42 13.09 -8.07
CA ILE A 450 -3.30 11.72 -8.57
C ILE A 450 -3.88 11.74 -9.98
N ASP A 451 -3.01 11.82 -10.98
CA ASP A 451 -3.42 11.49 -12.33
C ASP A 451 -3.49 9.97 -12.41
N TRP A 452 -4.70 9.45 -12.18
CA TRP A 452 -4.94 8.01 -12.29
C TRP A 452 -4.42 7.41 -13.59
N LYS A 453 -4.36 8.16 -14.69
CA LYS A 453 -3.79 7.64 -15.93
C LYS A 453 -2.30 7.35 -15.79
N THR A 454 -1.57 8.30 -15.21
CA THR A 454 -0.13 8.17 -14.90
C THR A 454 0.09 7.04 -13.90
N GLU A 455 -0.62 7.04 -12.76
CA GLU A 455 -0.46 5.99 -11.74
C GLU A 455 -0.74 4.59 -12.30
N ILE A 456 -1.86 4.40 -13.01
CA ILE A 456 -2.21 3.09 -13.60
C ILE A 456 -1.15 2.68 -14.63
N GLY A 457 -0.69 3.63 -15.46
CA GLY A 457 0.37 3.41 -16.43
C GLY A 457 1.68 2.97 -15.77
N GLU A 458 2.10 3.66 -14.72
CA GLU A 458 3.30 3.33 -13.96
C GLU A 458 3.21 1.96 -13.28
N VAL A 459 2.06 1.60 -12.70
CA VAL A 459 1.87 0.28 -12.11
C VAL A 459 1.97 -0.82 -13.17
N ILE A 460 1.28 -0.66 -14.30
CA ILE A 460 1.34 -1.61 -15.41
C ILE A 460 2.77 -1.74 -15.94
N GLN A 461 3.47 -0.61 -16.07
CA GLN A 461 4.85 -0.56 -16.54
C GLN A 461 5.82 -1.23 -15.57
N LYS A 462 5.69 -0.98 -14.27
CA LYS A 462 6.56 -1.59 -13.26
C LYS A 462 6.35 -3.09 -13.17
N LEU A 463 5.09 -3.54 -13.20
CA LEU A 463 4.75 -4.97 -13.11
C LEU A 463 5.16 -5.78 -14.35
N PHE A 464 4.94 -5.24 -15.56
CA PHE A 464 5.01 -6.02 -16.80
C PHE A 464 6.02 -5.48 -17.83
N GLY A 465 6.62 -4.33 -17.56
CA GLY A 465 7.62 -3.71 -18.42
C GLY A 465 9.02 -4.21 -18.11
N CYS A 466 9.85 -4.33 -19.15
CA CYS A 466 11.30 -4.40 -19.03
C CYS A 466 11.90 -3.08 -19.52
N THR A 467 13.01 -2.61 -18.91
CA THR A 467 13.76 -1.43 -19.36
C THR A 467 14.12 -1.49 -20.85
N CYS A 468 14.60 -2.65 -21.31
CA CYS A 468 14.86 -2.97 -22.72
C CYS A 468 13.62 -2.86 -23.64
N CYS A 469 12.44 -3.14 -23.11
CA CYS A 469 11.17 -3.20 -23.81
C CYS A 469 10.63 -1.78 -23.98
N LEU A 470 10.91 -0.93 -23.00
CA LEU A 470 10.56 0.48 -22.99
C LEU A 470 11.39 1.30 -23.99
N GLU A 471 12.67 0.98 -24.17
CA GLU A 471 13.48 1.61 -25.21
C GLU A 471 12.97 1.29 -26.62
N LYS A 472 12.53 0.05 -26.87
CA LYS A 472 11.89 -0.32 -28.14
C LYS A 472 10.55 0.38 -28.34
N LEU A 473 9.79 0.67 -27.28
CA LEU A 473 8.57 1.47 -27.35
C LEU A 473 8.86 2.95 -27.65
N LYS A 474 9.91 3.52 -27.04
CA LYS A 474 10.35 4.91 -27.28
C LYS A 474 10.82 5.14 -28.72
N ASN A 475 11.43 4.13 -29.34
CA ASN A 475 11.93 4.20 -30.71
C ASN A 475 10.84 4.01 -31.79
N GLY A 476 9.58 3.75 -31.38
CA GLY A 476 8.46 3.43 -32.28
C GLY A 476 7.45 4.55 -32.51
N GLU A 477 7.19 5.44 -31.54
CA GLU A 477 6.36 6.66 -31.65
C GLU A 477 6.30 7.36 -30.28
N ASP A 478 6.06 8.68 -30.28
CA ASP A 478 6.06 9.55 -29.10
C ASP A 478 4.95 9.18 -28.10
N ILE A 479 5.30 8.45 -27.04
CA ILE A 479 4.42 8.18 -25.91
C ILE A 479 4.74 9.20 -24.81
N GLY A 480 4.22 10.42 -24.98
CA GLY A 480 4.41 11.57 -24.07
C GLY A 480 3.95 11.39 -22.61
N PHE A 481 3.58 10.18 -22.20
CA PHE A 481 3.25 9.83 -20.81
C PHE A 481 4.40 9.13 -20.07
N MET A 482 5.50 8.75 -20.74
CA MET A 482 6.56 7.88 -20.18
C MET A 482 7.80 8.62 -19.64
N ASN A 483 7.74 9.93 -19.43
CA ASN A 483 8.93 10.76 -19.15
C ASN A 483 9.10 11.28 -17.71
N SER A 484 8.28 10.88 -16.74
CA SER A 484 8.54 11.25 -15.34
C SER A 484 9.10 10.05 -14.55
N LYS A 485 10.39 10.14 -14.20
CA LYS A 485 11.05 9.37 -13.12
C LYS A 485 11.37 7.88 -13.36
N VAL A 486 11.85 7.49 -14.54
CA VAL A 486 12.61 6.23 -14.71
C VAL A 486 14.04 6.58 -15.13
N ASN A 487 14.84 7.09 -14.19
CA ASN A 487 16.26 7.32 -14.37
C ASN A 487 17.03 6.57 -13.29
N THR A 488 17.24 5.27 -13.50
CA THR A 488 18.32 4.50 -12.84
C THR A 488 18.73 3.22 -13.57
N ASN A 489 17.91 2.66 -14.48
CA ASN A 489 18.20 1.33 -15.07
C ASN A 489 18.51 1.32 -16.58
N ALA A 490 18.58 2.46 -17.28
CA ALA A 490 18.81 2.49 -18.73
C ALA A 490 20.28 2.20 -19.12
N ASP A 491 21.24 2.69 -18.32
CA ASP A 491 22.67 2.62 -18.68
C ASP A 491 23.29 1.21 -18.58
N MET A 492 22.60 0.22 -18.02
CA MET A 492 23.14 -1.14 -17.86
C MET A 492 22.77 -2.12 -18.99
N CYS A 493 21.74 -1.84 -19.79
CA CYS A 493 21.35 -2.73 -20.90
C CYS A 493 22.22 -2.54 -22.16
N SER A 494 22.86 -1.38 -22.34
CA SER A 494 23.72 -1.11 -23.51
C SER A 494 24.96 -2.01 -23.55
N ASP A 495 25.49 -2.39 -22.39
CA ASP A 495 26.70 -3.20 -22.28
C ASP A 495 26.44 -4.70 -22.50
N PHE A 496 25.18 -5.13 -22.52
CA PHE A 496 24.79 -6.54 -22.72
C PHE A 496 24.42 -6.86 -24.19
N LEU A 497 24.26 -5.83 -25.03
CA LEU A 497 23.90 -5.96 -26.46
C LEU A 497 25.05 -5.62 -27.43
N ALA A 498 26.26 -5.37 -26.90
CA ALA A 498 27.51 -5.24 -27.65
C ALA A 498 28.37 -6.49 -27.45
#